data_AF-A0A167JAX2-F1
#
_entry.id   AF-A0A167JAX2-F1
#
_cell.length_a   1.000
_cell.length_b   1.000
_cell.length_c   1.000
_cell.angle_alpha   90.00
_cell.angle_beta   90.00
_cell.angle_gamma   90.00
#
_symmetry.space_group_name_H-M   'P 1'
#
loop_
_entity.id
_entity.type
_entity.pdbx_description
1 polymer ?
#
loop_
_entity_poly.entity_id
_entity_poly.type
_entity_poly.pdbx_seq_one_letter_code
_entity_poly.pdbx_strand_id
1 'polypeptide(L)'
;MAVIQPFSAEQERALVNMRQRYDAWIEADRELYAMPYDLRRKKVGEYEYLYEIFDRSGNGKSLGAWDDDKQSQLEEYKAAKAALKERRDGARDALGESSRIARALRLPLLSADAGPILREADKRSLLGSHLLVVGTNAMAAYALEAAGTFRDVPDETEDFDLAWTADEPEDGTQLWDMLKAVDPTFTINTEREFQARNAKAYEVELLVAPSRVETLAGKDRPRPVPLPEQEWLLPGRRVDQVVPCRDGSPARIVAPDPRWFALHKLWLGAQAKRNPLKRRKDTVQGAALLEAVAEAMPHYSLGQEFVESLPDELVRYWEEWAKARG
;
A
#
# COMPACT_ATOMS: atom_id res chain seq x y z
N MET A 1 30.65 6.57 5.91
CA MET A 1 30.11 7.26 4.72
C MET A 1 28.62 7.36 4.92
N ALA A 2 27.98 8.47 4.54
CA ALA A 2 26.53 8.64 4.73
C ALA A 2 25.76 7.51 4.04
N VAL A 3 24.77 6.94 4.73
CA VAL A 3 23.98 5.82 4.22
C VAL A 3 22.98 6.26 3.15
N ILE A 4 22.56 7.52 3.21
CA ILE A 4 21.69 8.17 2.24
C ILE A 4 22.53 9.03 1.29
N GLN A 5 22.25 8.93 -0.01
CA GLN A 5 22.58 9.96 -0.99
C GLN A 5 21.41 10.95 -1.07
N PRO A 6 21.57 12.21 -0.62
CA PRO A 6 20.50 13.20 -0.73
C PRO A 6 20.06 13.39 -2.18
N PHE A 7 18.77 13.65 -2.37
CA PHE A 7 18.23 14.02 -3.67
C PHE A 7 18.78 15.38 -4.12
N SER A 8 18.88 15.54 -5.43
CA SER A 8 19.04 16.86 -6.04
C SER A 8 17.73 17.64 -5.95
N ALA A 9 17.81 18.97 -6.02
CA ALA A 9 16.62 19.83 -6.06
C ALA A 9 15.62 19.45 -7.16
N GLU A 10 16.10 18.93 -8.30
CA GLU A 10 15.23 18.46 -9.39
C GLU A 10 14.50 17.16 -9.05
N GLN A 11 15.15 16.24 -8.36
CA GLN A 11 14.54 15.02 -7.85
C GLN A 11 13.46 15.33 -6.81
N GLU A 12 13.74 16.23 -5.87
CA GLU A 12 12.77 16.70 -4.87
C GLU A 12 11.55 17.36 -5.55
N ARG A 13 11.80 18.29 -6.48
CA ARG A 13 10.73 18.97 -7.25
C ARG A 13 9.86 17.97 -8.01
N ALA A 14 10.46 16.97 -8.64
CA ALA A 14 9.73 15.94 -9.37
C ALA A 14 8.84 15.10 -8.45
N LEU A 15 9.31 14.75 -7.25
CA LEU A 15 8.54 13.99 -6.26
C LEU A 15 7.38 14.79 -5.68
N VAL A 16 7.59 16.08 -5.34
CA VAL A 16 6.52 16.96 -4.85
C VAL A 16 5.41 17.09 -5.90
N ASN A 17 5.77 17.33 -7.17
CA ASN A 17 4.81 17.42 -8.27
C ASN A 17 4.08 16.09 -8.51
N MET A 18 4.79 14.95 -8.39
CA MET A 18 4.19 13.62 -8.51
C MET A 18 3.14 13.37 -7.43
N ARG A 19 3.43 13.70 -6.17
CA ARG A 19 2.48 13.56 -5.06
C ARG A 19 1.21 14.35 -5.32
N GLN A 20 1.32 15.64 -5.67
CA GLN A 20 0.16 16.49 -5.97
C GLN A 20 -0.70 15.94 -7.11
N ARG A 21 -0.07 15.49 -8.19
CA ARG A 21 -0.78 14.91 -9.35
C ARG A 21 -1.42 13.57 -8.99
N TYR A 22 -0.78 12.78 -8.13
CA TYR A 22 -1.32 11.52 -7.64
C TYR A 22 -2.55 11.73 -6.78
N ASP A 23 -2.48 12.66 -5.82
CA ASP A 23 -3.59 12.98 -4.92
C ASP A 23 -4.83 13.41 -5.73
N ALA A 24 -4.65 14.29 -6.73
CA ALA A 24 -5.74 14.70 -7.62
C ALA A 24 -6.35 13.54 -8.43
N TRP A 25 -5.52 12.58 -8.86
CA TRP A 25 -5.98 11.41 -9.61
C TRP A 25 -6.72 10.41 -8.71
N ILE A 26 -6.15 10.05 -7.56
CA ILE A 26 -6.72 9.03 -6.68
C ILE A 26 -8.01 9.51 -6.01
N GLU A 27 -8.15 10.80 -5.74
CA GLU A 27 -9.41 11.40 -5.26
C GLU A 27 -10.54 11.14 -6.26
N ALA A 28 -10.33 11.47 -7.55
CA ALA A 28 -11.30 11.22 -8.60
C ALA A 28 -11.58 9.72 -8.81
N ASP A 29 -10.56 8.87 -8.71
CA ASP A 29 -10.73 7.41 -8.88
C ASP A 29 -11.49 6.77 -7.71
N ARG A 30 -11.28 7.25 -6.47
CA ARG A 30 -12.06 6.85 -5.29
C ARG A 30 -13.51 7.29 -5.37
N GLU A 31 -13.76 8.54 -5.74
CA GLU A 31 -15.12 9.05 -5.94
C GLU A 31 -15.86 8.22 -6.99
N LEU A 32 -15.19 7.91 -8.12
CA LEU A 32 -15.76 7.07 -9.17
C LEU A 32 -16.00 5.63 -8.70
N TYR A 33 -15.11 5.07 -7.86
CA TYR A 33 -15.27 3.74 -7.29
C TYR A 33 -16.42 3.65 -6.29
N ALA A 34 -16.68 4.72 -5.53
CA ALA A 34 -17.79 4.80 -4.59
C ALA A 34 -19.16 4.96 -5.27
N MET A 35 -19.20 5.40 -6.54
CA MET A 35 -20.45 5.48 -7.29
C MET A 35 -21.06 4.07 -7.51
N PRO A 36 -22.40 3.96 -7.59
CA PRO A 36 -23.04 2.73 -8.07
C PRO A 36 -22.43 2.28 -9.40
N TYR A 37 -22.24 0.97 -9.56
CA TYR A 37 -21.56 0.41 -10.73
C TYR A 37 -22.25 0.83 -12.04
N ASP A 38 -23.58 0.75 -12.11
CA ASP A 38 -24.37 1.37 -13.18
C ASP A 38 -25.80 1.71 -12.75
N LEU A 39 -26.39 2.74 -13.35
CA LEU A 39 -27.85 2.97 -13.29
C LEU A 39 -28.44 2.82 -14.69
N ARG A 40 -29.53 2.06 -14.82
CA ARG A 40 -30.16 1.77 -16.12
C ARG A 40 -31.67 1.82 -16.05
N ARG A 41 -32.29 2.45 -17.04
CA ARG A 41 -33.72 2.25 -17.34
C ARG A 41 -33.90 0.84 -17.91
N LYS A 42 -34.82 0.06 -17.33
CA LYS A 42 -35.13 -1.30 -17.76
C LYS A 42 -36.65 -1.47 -17.89
N LYS A 43 -37.08 -2.02 -19.02
CA LYS A 43 -38.47 -2.42 -19.26
C LYS A 43 -38.70 -3.85 -18.76
N VAL A 44 -39.75 -4.06 -17.99
CA VAL A 44 -40.18 -5.37 -17.47
C VAL A 44 -41.68 -5.52 -17.75
N GLY A 45 -42.02 -6.29 -18.78
CA GLY A 45 -43.38 -6.35 -19.30
C GLY A 45 -43.81 -5.01 -19.90
N GLU A 46 -44.92 -4.46 -19.41
CA GLU A 46 -45.43 -3.15 -19.84
C GLU A 46 -44.85 -1.98 -19.03
N TYR A 47 -44.24 -2.25 -17.89
CA TYR A 47 -43.72 -1.25 -16.98
C TYR A 47 -42.22 -0.99 -17.20
N GLU A 48 -41.79 0.22 -16.86
CA GLU A 48 -40.38 0.59 -16.86
C GLU A 48 -39.93 0.96 -15.45
N TYR A 49 -38.65 0.75 -15.18
CA TYR A 49 -38.05 0.95 -13.86
C TYR A 49 -36.64 1.51 -14.02
N LEU A 50 -36.17 2.23 -13.01
CA LEU A 50 -34.75 2.48 -12.84
C LEU A 50 -34.14 1.32 -12.05
N TYR A 51 -33.02 0.79 -12.53
CA TYR A 51 -32.27 -0.26 -11.86
C TYR A 51 -30.89 0.25 -11.46
N GLU A 52 -30.47 -0.10 -10.26
CA GLU A 52 -29.08 -0.06 -9.82
C GLU A 52 -28.45 -1.41 -10.12
N ILE A 53 -27.44 -1.42 -10.99
CA ILE A 53 -26.67 -2.61 -11.35
C ILE A 53 -25.43 -2.64 -10.46
N PHE A 54 -25.16 -3.80 -9.86
CA PHE A 54 -24.05 -4.02 -8.93
C PHE A 54 -22.79 -4.54 -9.63
N ASP A 55 -22.94 -5.26 -10.74
CA ASP A 55 -21.82 -5.94 -11.38
C ASP A 55 -21.95 -6.08 -12.91
N ARG A 56 -20.90 -6.65 -13.52
CA ARG A 56 -20.84 -6.96 -14.96
C ARG A 56 -21.84 -8.02 -15.41
N SER A 57 -22.28 -8.90 -14.51
CA SER A 57 -23.26 -9.95 -14.78
C SER A 57 -24.68 -9.39 -14.91
N GLY A 58 -24.88 -8.12 -14.56
CA GLY A 58 -26.17 -7.45 -14.63
C GLY A 58 -27.04 -7.70 -13.40
N ASN A 59 -26.47 -8.22 -12.30
CA ASN A 59 -27.16 -8.29 -11.03
C ASN A 59 -27.49 -6.88 -10.57
N GLY A 60 -28.69 -6.69 -10.03
CA GLY A 60 -29.13 -5.36 -9.63
C GLY A 60 -30.49 -5.38 -8.96
N LYS A 61 -30.87 -4.24 -8.38
CA LYS A 61 -32.18 -4.02 -7.77
C LYS A 61 -32.92 -2.90 -8.49
N SER A 62 -34.25 -2.99 -8.50
CA SER A 62 -35.07 -1.87 -8.93
C SER A 62 -35.02 -0.76 -7.87
N LEU A 63 -34.87 0.48 -8.31
CA LEU A 63 -34.99 1.70 -7.50
C LEU A 63 -36.40 2.31 -7.56
N GLY A 64 -37.33 1.65 -8.26
CA GLY A 64 -38.72 2.10 -8.41
C GLY A 64 -39.18 2.17 -9.87
N ALA A 65 -40.48 2.34 -10.04
CA ALA A 65 -41.11 2.54 -11.35
C ALA A 65 -40.55 3.80 -12.01
N TRP A 66 -40.51 3.81 -13.34
CA TRP A 66 -40.01 4.94 -14.11
C TRP A 66 -40.98 6.13 -14.03
N ASP A 67 -40.44 7.27 -13.62
CA ASP A 67 -41.11 8.56 -13.53
C ASP A 67 -40.08 9.68 -13.80
N ASP A 68 -40.53 10.94 -13.76
CA ASP A 68 -39.67 12.11 -14.02
C ASP A 68 -38.54 12.25 -12.98
N ASP A 69 -38.78 11.83 -11.73
CA ASP A 69 -37.77 11.83 -10.67
C ASP A 69 -36.67 10.81 -10.97
N LYS A 70 -37.02 9.60 -11.42
CA LYS A 70 -36.06 8.55 -11.81
C LYS A 70 -35.33 8.89 -13.10
N GLN A 71 -35.96 9.63 -14.01
CA GLN A 71 -35.28 10.19 -15.17
C GLN A 71 -34.20 11.18 -14.73
N SER A 72 -34.55 12.14 -13.88
CA SER A 72 -33.62 13.15 -13.36
C SER A 72 -32.45 12.48 -12.62
N GLN A 73 -32.74 11.49 -11.75
CA GLN A 73 -31.73 10.70 -11.05
C GLN A 73 -30.75 9.99 -12.00
N LEU A 74 -31.24 9.42 -13.11
CA LEU A 74 -30.39 8.77 -14.10
C LEU A 74 -29.52 9.77 -14.86
N GLU A 75 -30.06 10.94 -15.19
CA GLU A 75 -29.34 12.00 -15.90
C GLU A 75 -28.23 12.61 -15.04
N GLU A 76 -28.53 12.93 -13.78
CA GLU A 76 -27.56 13.40 -12.79
C GLU A 76 -26.43 12.39 -12.58
N TYR A 77 -26.77 11.11 -12.39
CA TYR A 77 -25.79 10.04 -12.27
C TYR A 77 -24.86 9.96 -13.48
N LYS A 78 -25.42 10.01 -14.70
CA LYS A 78 -24.63 9.96 -15.93
C LYS A 78 -23.70 11.16 -16.06
N ALA A 79 -24.19 12.36 -15.75
CA ALA A 79 -23.40 13.59 -15.79
C ALA A 79 -22.25 13.54 -14.78
N ALA A 80 -22.54 13.19 -13.52
CA ALA A 80 -21.53 13.07 -12.47
C ALA A 80 -20.47 12.00 -12.81
N LYS A 81 -20.89 10.82 -13.28
CA LYS A 81 -19.98 9.74 -13.68
C LYS A 81 -19.10 10.13 -14.86
N ALA A 82 -19.64 10.87 -15.83
CA ALA A 82 -18.88 11.37 -16.97
C ALA A 82 -17.83 12.41 -16.54
N ALA A 83 -18.21 13.37 -15.70
CA ALA A 83 -17.31 14.38 -15.17
C ALA A 83 -16.16 13.78 -14.34
N LEU A 84 -16.47 12.78 -13.49
CA LEU A 84 -15.44 12.08 -12.71
C LEU A 84 -14.46 11.29 -13.58
N LYS A 85 -14.96 10.62 -14.64
CA LYS A 85 -14.09 9.94 -15.61
C LYS A 85 -13.17 10.93 -16.32
N GLU A 86 -13.69 12.06 -16.77
CA GLU A 86 -12.91 13.10 -17.43
C GLU A 86 -11.82 13.66 -16.49
N ARG A 87 -12.18 13.99 -15.24
CA ARG A 87 -11.23 14.45 -14.20
C ARG A 87 -10.12 13.42 -13.96
N ARG A 88 -10.49 12.15 -13.75
CA ARG A 88 -9.55 11.06 -13.51
C ARG A 88 -8.62 10.85 -14.71
N ASP A 89 -9.17 10.78 -15.93
CA ASP A 89 -8.40 10.49 -17.14
C ASP A 89 -7.45 11.65 -17.47
N GLY A 90 -7.88 12.91 -17.30
CA GLY A 90 -7.01 14.07 -17.42
C GLY A 90 -5.86 14.09 -16.42
N ALA A 91 -6.12 13.73 -15.15
CA ALA A 91 -5.07 13.63 -14.12
C ALA A 91 -4.08 12.48 -14.40
N ARG A 92 -4.56 11.38 -15.01
CA ARG A 92 -3.74 10.21 -15.35
C ARG A 92 -2.64 10.55 -16.36
N ASP A 93 -2.91 11.40 -17.35
CA ASP A 93 -1.92 11.80 -18.34
C ASP A 93 -0.76 12.59 -17.70
N ALA A 94 -1.09 13.52 -16.80
CA ALA A 94 -0.10 14.27 -16.03
C ALA A 94 0.75 13.37 -15.10
N LEU A 95 0.14 12.33 -14.53
CA LEU A 95 0.85 11.31 -13.78
C LEU A 95 1.85 10.51 -14.64
N GLY A 96 1.45 10.13 -15.85
CA GLY A 96 2.32 9.42 -16.79
C GLY A 96 3.56 10.24 -17.18
N GLU A 97 3.44 11.56 -17.24
CA GLU A 97 4.60 12.45 -17.37
C GLU A 97 5.51 12.41 -16.13
N SER A 98 4.94 12.53 -14.93
CA SER A 98 5.72 12.47 -13.68
C SER A 98 6.51 11.17 -13.54
N SER A 99 5.93 10.03 -13.90
CA SER A 99 6.64 8.75 -13.87
C SER A 99 7.80 8.67 -14.86
N ARG A 100 7.66 9.27 -16.05
CA ARG A 100 8.77 9.36 -17.03
C ARG A 100 9.91 10.23 -16.51
N ILE A 101 9.58 11.39 -15.92
CA ILE A 101 10.56 12.28 -15.29
C ILE A 101 11.28 11.54 -14.15
N ALA A 102 10.55 10.89 -13.25
CA ALA A 102 11.14 10.20 -12.12
C ALA A 102 12.10 9.09 -12.53
N ARG A 103 11.77 8.34 -13.58
CA ARG A 103 12.67 7.33 -14.17
C ARG A 103 13.92 7.97 -14.75
N ALA A 104 13.79 9.07 -15.49
CA ALA A 104 14.93 9.79 -16.06
C ALA A 104 15.88 10.34 -14.97
N LEU A 105 15.32 10.78 -13.85
CA LEU A 105 16.04 11.26 -12.68
C LEU A 105 16.58 10.13 -11.78
N ARG A 106 16.37 8.86 -12.14
CA ARG A 106 16.83 7.68 -11.38
C ARG A 106 16.38 7.71 -9.90
N LEU A 107 15.15 8.17 -9.66
CA LEU A 107 14.54 8.08 -8.35
C LEU A 107 14.34 6.61 -7.93
N PRO A 108 14.31 6.29 -6.63
CA PRO A 108 13.99 4.95 -6.15
C PRO A 108 12.65 4.46 -6.74
N LEU A 109 12.64 3.29 -7.38
CA LEU A 109 11.48 2.76 -8.07
C LEU A 109 10.91 1.53 -7.35
N LEU A 110 9.59 1.49 -7.17
CA LEU A 110 8.89 0.29 -6.74
C LEU A 110 8.86 -0.77 -7.86
N SER A 111 8.80 -2.05 -7.48
CA SER A 111 8.57 -3.17 -8.39
C SER A 111 7.32 -2.97 -9.27
N ALA A 112 7.33 -3.53 -10.47
CA ALA A 112 6.24 -3.35 -11.43
C ALA A 112 4.95 -4.04 -10.97
N ASP A 113 5.07 -5.19 -10.32
CA ASP A 113 3.93 -6.01 -9.92
C ASP A 113 3.24 -5.52 -8.63
N ALA A 114 3.96 -4.84 -7.72
CA ALA A 114 3.35 -4.24 -6.52
C ALA A 114 2.50 -3.00 -6.83
N GLY A 115 2.87 -2.24 -7.88
CA GLY A 115 2.21 -0.99 -8.26
C GLY A 115 0.69 -1.13 -8.48
N PRO A 116 0.22 -2.06 -9.33
CA PRO A 116 -1.21 -2.32 -9.53
C PRO A 116 -1.96 -2.68 -8.25
N ILE A 117 -1.34 -3.49 -7.36
CA ILE A 117 -1.94 -3.89 -6.09
C ILE A 117 -2.15 -2.69 -5.19
N LEU A 118 -1.12 -1.85 -5.04
CA LEU A 118 -1.20 -0.64 -4.22
C LEU A 118 -2.21 0.37 -4.74
N ARG A 119 -2.30 0.57 -6.06
CA ARG A 119 -3.31 1.48 -6.63
C ARG A 119 -4.73 0.96 -6.41
N GLU A 120 -4.96 -0.35 -6.54
CA GLU A 120 -6.26 -0.95 -6.22
C GLU A 120 -6.58 -0.82 -4.72
N ALA A 121 -5.59 -1.04 -3.85
CA ALA A 121 -5.73 -0.86 -2.40
C ALA A 121 -6.07 0.60 -2.05
N ASP A 122 -5.41 1.57 -2.67
CA ASP A 122 -5.62 3.00 -2.40
C ASP A 122 -7.00 3.44 -2.91
N LYS A 123 -7.42 2.97 -4.09
CA LYS A 123 -8.77 3.22 -4.64
C LYS A 123 -9.87 2.69 -3.71
N ARG A 124 -9.62 1.59 -3.01
CA ARG A 124 -10.50 1.01 -1.98
C ARG A 124 -10.31 1.61 -0.59
N SER A 125 -9.41 2.59 -0.45
CA SER A 125 -9.09 3.25 0.82
C SER A 125 -8.58 2.30 1.92
N LEU A 126 -7.87 1.23 1.52
CA LEU A 126 -7.31 0.23 2.44
C LEU A 126 -5.94 0.61 2.99
N LEU A 127 -5.17 1.43 2.27
CA LEU A 127 -3.80 1.81 2.67
C LEU A 127 -3.81 2.75 3.87
N GLY A 128 -3.09 2.35 4.92
CA GLY A 128 -2.97 3.12 6.16
C GLY A 128 -4.19 3.01 7.09
N SER A 129 -5.23 2.26 6.72
CA SER A 129 -6.36 1.91 7.58
C SER A 129 -6.34 0.40 7.85
N HIS A 130 -6.29 -0.40 6.78
CA HIS A 130 -6.33 -1.86 6.83
C HIS A 130 -5.00 -2.49 6.52
N LEU A 131 -4.19 -1.84 5.67
CA LEU A 131 -2.96 -2.40 5.12
C LEU A 131 -1.79 -1.44 5.30
N LEU A 132 -0.68 -1.97 5.78
CA LEU A 132 0.64 -1.36 5.68
C LEU A 132 1.53 -2.17 4.76
N VAL A 133 2.36 -1.49 3.97
CA VAL A 133 3.41 -2.12 3.19
C VAL A 133 4.58 -2.44 4.11
N VAL A 134 4.98 -3.70 4.12
CA VAL A 134 6.13 -4.17 4.88
C VAL A 134 7.12 -4.88 3.95
N GLY A 135 8.15 -5.52 4.52
CA GLY A 135 9.17 -6.18 3.71
C GLY A 135 10.01 -5.19 2.89
N THR A 136 10.62 -5.67 1.80
CA THR A 136 11.59 -4.88 1.03
C THR A 136 10.95 -3.65 0.35
N ASN A 137 9.71 -3.77 -0.12
CA ASN A 137 9.04 -2.71 -0.88
C ASN A 137 8.82 -1.42 -0.05
N ALA A 138 8.74 -1.52 1.29
CA ALA A 138 8.66 -0.36 2.18
C ALA A 138 9.91 0.53 2.11
N MET A 139 11.08 -0.02 1.74
CA MET A 139 12.33 0.74 1.66
C MET A 139 12.26 1.89 0.66
N ALA A 140 11.47 1.77 -0.42
CA ALA A 140 11.27 2.86 -1.37
C ALA A 140 10.58 4.08 -0.73
N ALA A 141 9.58 3.86 0.12
CA ALA A 141 8.91 4.93 0.85
C ALA A 141 9.85 5.59 1.87
N TYR A 142 10.63 4.79 2.61
CA TYR A 142 11.61 5.34 3.55
C TYR A 142 12.72 6.13 2.88
N ALA A 143 13.13 5.75 1.65
CA ALA A 143 14.10 6.52 0.88
C ALA A 143 13.55 7.93 0.57
N LEU A 144 12.29 8.00 0.10
CA LEU A 144 11.61 9.27 -0.15
C LEU A 144 11.42 10.11 1.12
N GLU A 145 11.05 9.46 2.23
CA GLU A 145 10.92 10.11 3.54
C GLU A 145 12.24 10.72 4.03
N ALA A 146 13.38 10.07 3.73
CA ALA A 146 14.72 10.57 4.02
C ALA A 146 15.22 11.62 3.01
N ALA A 147 14.40 12.00 2.03
CA ALA A 147 14.79 12.85 0.90
C ALA A 147 16.08 12.37 0.21
N GLY A 148 16.24 11.06 0.02
CA GLY A 148 17.41 10.52 -0.67
C GLY A 148 17.33 9.03 -1.05
N THR A 149 18.41 8.52 -1.63
CA THR A 149 18.54 7.12 -2.04
C THR A 149 19.46 6.37 -1.08
N PHE A 150 19.07 5.19 -0.63
CA PHE A 150 19.95 4.30 0.12
C PHE A 150 21.14 3.83 -0.72
N ARG A 151 22.35 3.88 -0.16
CA ARG A 151 23.57 3.36 -0.80
C ARG A 151 23.84 1.93 -0.36
N ASP A 152 24.17 1.07 -1.32
CA ASP A 152 24.58 -0.32 -1.06
C ASP A 152 23.57 -1.17 -0.25
N VAL A 153 22.29 -0.76 -0.25
CA VAL A 153 21.20 -1.50 0.40
C VAL A 153 20.46 -2.32 -0.65
N PRO A 154 20.35 -3.65 -0.49
CA PRO A 154 19.59 -4.48 -1.42
C PRO A 154 18.10 -4.10 -1.39
N ASP A 155 17.52 -3.83 -2.55
CA ASP A 155 16.12 -3.39 -2.72
C ASP A 155 15.30 -4.32 -3.64
N GLU A 156 15.93 -5.30 -4.30
CA GLU A 156 15.24 -6.25 -5.16
C GLU A 156 14.49 -7.33 -4.36
N THR A 157 13.26 -7.59 -4.78
CA THR A 157 12.35 -8.57 -4.17
C THR A 157 11.29 -8.98 -5.21
N GLU A 158 10.94 -10.26 -5.25
CA GLU A 158 9.91 -10.82 -6.15
C GLU A 158 8.62 -11.20 -5.40
N ASP A 159 8.53 -10.82 -4.13
CA ASP A 159 7.40 -10.99 -3.22
C ASP A 159 6.84 -9.62 -2.79
N PHE A 160 5.57 -9.61 -2.35
CA PHE A 160 4.91 -8.43 -1.82
C PHE A 160 4.31 -8.74 -0.45
N ASP A 161 4.92 -8.17 0.59
CA ASP A 161 4.48 -8.33 1.97
C ASP A 161 3.56 -7.17 2.39
N LEU A 162 2.38 -7.52 2.90
CA LEU A 162 1.43 -6.58 3.49
C LEU A 162 1.16 -6.98 4.94
N ALA A 163 1.04 -6.01 5.83
CA ALA A 163 0.57 -6.22 7.20
C ALA A 163 -0.89 -5.76 7.33
N TRP A 164 -1.75 -6.61 7.87
CA TRP A 164 -3.12 -6.25 8.26
C TRP A 164 -3.13 -5.46 9.57
N THR A 165 -3.78 -4.30 9.57
CA THR A 165 -3.73 -3.34 10.68
C THR A 165 -5.09 -2.71 11.02
N ALA A 166 -6.20 -3.25 10.52
CA ALA A 166 -7.52 -2.69 10.80
C ALA A 166 -7.78 -2.65 12.32
N ASP A 167 -8.34 -1.54 12.79
CA ASP A 167 -8.66 -1.35 14.21
C ASP A 167 -10.02 -1.96 14.57
N GLU A 168 -10.95 -1.99 13.61
CA GLU A 168 -12.31 -2.47 13.80
C GLU A 168 -12.55 -3.76 12.99
N PRO A 169 -13.44 -4.64 13.45
CA PRO A 169 -13.79 -5.85 12.70
C PRO A 169 -14.43 -5.52 11.36
N GLU A 170 -13.83 -6.07 10.31
CA GLU A 170 -14.36 -5.97 8.97
C GLU A 170 -15.31 -7.14 8.66
N ASP A 171 -16.33 -6.87 7.84
CA ASP A 171 -17.14 -7.91 7.21
C ASP A 171 -16.91 -7.87 5.70
N GLY A 172 -16.12 -8.81 5.18
CA GLY A 172 -15.83 -8.76 3.75
C GLY A 172 -14.81 -9.76 3.24
N THR A 173 -14.58 -9.65 1.94
CA THR A 173 -13.50 -10.27 1.19
C THR A 173 -12.62 -9.16 0.59
N GLN A 174 -12.39 -8.09 1.36
CA GLN A 174 -11.83 -6.83 0.83
C GLN A 174 -10.48 -7.05 0.18
N LEU A 175 -9.59 -7.80 0.84
CA LEU A 175 -8.27 -8.11 0.33
C LEU A 175 -8.35 -9.08 -0.85
N TRP A 176 -9.17 -10.12 -0.75
CA TRP A 176 -9.31 -11.09 -1.83
C TRP A 176 -9.89 -10.47 -3.10
N ASP A 177 -10.94 -9.66 -2.98
CA ASP A 177 -11.58 -8.95 -4.08
C ASP A 177 -10.65 -7.89 -4.67
N MET A 178 -9.77 -7.30 -3.86
CA MET A 178 -8.72 -6.38 -4.31
C MET A 178 -7.72 -7.13 -5.19
N LEU A 179 -7.16 -8.25 -4.71
CA LEU A 179 -6.23 -9.05 -5.50
C LEU A 179 -6.87 -9.56 -6.80
N LYS A 180 -8.11 -10.05 -6.73
CA LYS A 180 -8.85 -10.54 -7.91
C LYS A 180 -9.18 -9.46 -8.92
N ALA A 181 -9.41 -8.22 -8.48
CA ALA A 181 -9.61 -7.10 -9.39
C ALA A 181 -8.33 -6.71 -10.13
N VAL A 182 -7.16 -6.88 -9.50
CA VAL A 182 -5.85 -6.65 -10.12
C VAL A 182 -5.53 -7.77 -11.12
N ASP A 183 -5.66 -9.03 -10.68
CA ASP A 183 -5.38 -10.20 -11.49
C ASP A 183 -6.33 -11.36 -11.09
N PRO A 184 -7.26 -11.78 -11.96
CA PRO A 184 -8.19 -12.85 -11.63
C PRO A 184 -7.50 -14.22 -11.44
N THR A 185 -6.24 -14.36 -11.86
CA THR A 185 -5.48 -15.61 -11.75
C THR A 185 -4.86 -15.85 -10.37
N PHE A 186 -4.95 -14.90 -9.43
CA PHE A 186 -4.53 -15.14 -8.05
C PHE A 186 -5.25 -16.36 -7.45
N THR A 187 -4.50 -17.28 -6.88
CA THR A 187 -5.01 -18.42 -6.11
C THR A 187 -4.31 -18.47 -4.76
N ILE A 188 -4.95 -19.11 -3.77
CA ILE A 188 -4.32 -19.33 -2.47
C ILE A 188 -3.33 -20.48 -2.57
N ASN A 189 -2.15 -20.28 -2.00
CA ASN A 189 -1.19 -21.35 -1.85
C ASN A 189 -1.70 -22.33 -0.79
N THR A 190 -2.05 -23.56 -1.20
CA THR A 190 -2.63 -24.57 -0.31
C THR A 190 -1.66 -25.05 0.78
N GLU A 191 -0.35 -24.86 0.61
CA GLU A 191 0.66 -25.17 1.62
C GLU A 191 0.92 -23.99 2.57
N ARG A 192 0.53 -22.78 2.16
CA ARG A 192 0.74 -21.51 2.87
C ARG A 192 -0.47 -20.61 2.68
N GLU A 193 -1.52 -20.86 3.45
CA GLU A 193 -2.81 -20.16 3.27
C GLU A 193 -2.73 -18.63 3.46
N PHE A 194 -1.64 -18.14 4.07
CA PHE A 194 -1.30 -16.73 4.22
C PHE A 194 -0.72 -16.07 2.95
N GLN A 195 -0.54 -16.85 1.89
CA GLN A 195 0.04 -16.41 0.62
C GLN A 195 -0.95 -16.59 -0.54
N ALA A 196 -1.07 -15.55 -1.37
CA ALA A 196 -1.69 -15.62 -2.69
C ALA A 196 -0.62 -15.60 -3.77
N ARG A 197 -0.84 -16.33 -4.87
CA ARG A 197 0.07 -16.36 -6.02
C ARG A 197 -0.71 -16.29 -7.32
N ASN A 198 -0.25 -15.49 -8.28
CA ASN A 198 -0.88 -15.41 -9.61
C ASN A 198 -0.23 -16.36 -10.64
N ALA A 199 -0.73 -16.37 -11.87
CA ALA A 199 -0.22 -17.20 -12.97
C ALA A 199 1.24 -16.89 -13.37
N LYS A 200 1.79 -15.72 -12.97
CA LYS A 200 3.19 -15.33 -13.19
C LYS A 200 4.10 -15.69 -12.00
N ALA A 201 3.59 -16.46 -11.04
CA ALA A 201 4.26 -16.79 -9.80
C ALA A 201 4.61 -15.59 -8.90
N TYR A 202 3.97 -14.44 -9.10
CA TYR A 202 4.11 -13.30 -8.18
C TYR A 202 3.37 -13.60 -6.88
N GLU A 203 4.06 -13.46 -5.76
CA GLU A 203 3.58 -13.85 -4.44
C GLU A 203 3.22 -12.64 -3.60
N VAL A 204 2.01 -12.65 -3.02
CA VAL A 204 1.54 -11.67 -2.03
C VAL A 204 1.36 -12.40 -0.70
N GLU A 205 2.06 -11.95 0.32
CA GLU A 205 1.99 -12.48 1.68
C GLU A 205 1.27 -11.49 2.59
N LEU A 206 0.27 -11.98 3.33
CA LEU A 206 -0.39 -11.21 4.37
C LEU A 206 0.17 -11.61 5.74
N LEU A 207 0.56 -10.62 6.53
CA LEU A 207 1.03 -10.75 7.89
C LEU A 207 0.02 -10.09 8.84
N VAL A 208 -0.08 -10.57 10.08
CA VAL A 208 -1.00 -9.99 11.07
C VAL A 208 -0.42 -10.06 12.47
N ALA A 209 -0.67 -9.01 13.26
CA ALA A 209 -0.40 -9.00 14.68
C ALA A 209 -1.51 -9.74 15.45
N PRO A 210 -1.21 -10.46 16.55
CA PRO A 210 -2.20 -11.08 17.42
C PRO A 210 -3.37 -10.16 17.81
N SER A 211 -3.10 -8.88 18.10
CA SER A 211 -4.10 -7.88 18.45
C SER A 211 -5.07 -7.53 17.32
N ARG A 212 -4.74 -7.88 16.07
CA ARG A 212 -5.50 -7.53 14.86
C ARG A 212 -6.16 -8.72 14.18
N VAL A 213 -5.86 -9.95 14.58
CA VAL A 213 -6.38 -11.14 13.88
C VAL A 213 -7.91 -11.19 13.84
N GLU A 214 -8.58 -10.82 14.94
CA GLU A 214 -10.05 -10.84 15.05
C GLU A 214 -10.72 -9.74 14.21
N THR A 215 -9.95 -8.77 13.73
CA THR A 215 -10.49 -7.72 12.85
C THR A 215 -10.54 -8.14 11.38
N LEU A 216 -9.81 -9.19 11.01
CA LEU A 216 -9.82 -9.74 9.64
C LEU A 216 -10.99 -10.73 9.48
N ALA A 217 -11.91 -10.40 8.57
CA ALA A 217 -13.09 -11.20 8.30
C ALA A 217 -12.77 -12.68 8.00
N GLY A 218 -13.58 -13.59 8.55
CA GLY A 218 -13.42 -15.05 8.40
C GLY A 218 -13.38 -15.55 6.94
N LYS A 219 -14.07 -14.83 6.06
CA LYS A 219 -14.21 -15.15 4.64
C LYS A 219 -13.12 -14.53 3.77
N ASP A 220 -12.36 -13.56 4.27
CA ASP A 220 -11.31 -12.90 3.49
C ASP A 220 -10.07 -13.78 3.32
N ARG A 221 -9.25 -13.48 2.32
CA ARG A 221 -8.06 -14.23 1.95
C ARG A 221 -6.96 -13.29 1.43
N PRO A 222 -5.66 -13.63 1.62
CA PRO A 222 -5.10 -14.81 2.30
C PRO A 222 -5.37 -14.88 3.80
N ARG A 223 -5.14 -16.04 4.43
CA ARG A 223 -5.31 -16.26 5.88
C ARG A 223 -3.96 -16.21 6.60
N PRO A 224 -3.60 -15.07 7.21
CA PRO A 224 -2.36 -14.92 7.95
C PRO A 224 -2.39 -15.75 9.23
N VAL A 225 -1.22 -16.23 9.66
CA VAL A 225 -1.03 -16.73 11.03
C VAL A 225 -0.58 -15.54 11.89
N PRO A 226 -1.15 -15.33 13.10
CA PRO A 226 -0.71 -14.28 13.98
C PRO A 226 0.75 -14.45 14.40
N LEU A 227 1.53 -13.38 14.22
CA LEU A 227 2.96 -13.34 14.55
C LEU A 227 3.21 -12.24 15.58
N PRO A 228 3.69 -12.56 16.80
CA PRO A 228 3.90 -11.57 17.86
C PRO A 228 4.77 -10.37 17.43
N GLU A 229 5.77 -10.61 16.58
CA GLU A 229 6.67 -9.56 16.07
C GLU A 229 5.96 -8.51 15.19
N GLN A 230 4.74 -8.80 14.69
CA GLN A 230 3.95 -7.83 13.92
C GLN A 230 3.31 -6.76 14.81
N GLU A 231 3.20 -6.98 16.13
CA GLU A 231 2.75 -5.93 17.08
C GLU A 231 3.66 -4.71 17.02
N TRP A 232 4.95 -4.92 16.79
CA TRP A 232 5.95 -3.86 16.74
C TRP A 232 5.79 -2.93 15.53
N LEU A 233 5.01 -3.32 14.51
CA LEU A 233 4.78 -2.51 13.32
C LEU A 233 3.53 -1.61 13.41
N LEU A 234 2.74 -1.76 14.47
CA LEU A 234 1.55 -0.94 14.72
C LEU A 234 1.82 0.45 15.33
N PRO A 235 2.74 0.63 16.30
CA PRO A 235 2.93 1.90 16.98
C PRO A 235 3.71 2.93 16.14
N GLY A 236 3.73 4.16 16.65
CA GLY A 236 4.51 5.26 16.08
C GLY A 236 3.81 5.97 14.92
N ARG A 237 4.59 6.75 14.17
CA ARG A 237 4.10 7.55 13.05
C ARG A 237 4.37 6.80 11.73
N ARG A 238 3.31 6.46 11.02
CA ARG A 238 3.38 5.82 9.69
C ARG A 238 4.02 6.77 8.67
N VAL A 239 4.78 6.20 7.73
CA VAL A 239 5.29 6.90 6.55
C VAL A 239 4.26 6.80 5.42
N ASP A 240 4.00 7.90 4.72
CA ASP A 240 3.02 7.98 3.64
C ASP A 240 3.62 8.70 2.43
N GLN A 241 4.06 7.92 1.44
CA GLN A 241 4.79 8.42 0.28
C GLN A 241 4.21 7.89 -1.03
N VAL A 242 4.22 8.75 -2.06
CA VAL A 242 3.89 8.35 -3.44
C VAL A 242 5.20 8.04 -4.15
N VAL A 243 5.40 6.76 -4.48
CA VAL A 243 6.61 6.27 -5.12
C VAL A 243 6.38 6.06 -6.62
N PRO A 244 7.37 6.35 -7.48
CA PRO A 244 7.33 5.91 -8.87
C PRO A 244 7.48 4.38 -8.97
N CYS A 245 6.75 3.73 -9.88
CA CYS A 245 6.87 2.30 -10.13
C CYS A 245 7.51 1.98 -11.48
N ARG A 246 8.10 0.78 -11.58
CA ARG A 246 8.71 0.27 -12.82
C ARG A 246 7.70 0.05 -13.96
N ASP A 247 6.41 -0.08 -13.65
CA ASP A 247 5.32 -0.14 -14.64
C ASP A 247 5.03 1.20 -15.33
N GLY A 248 5.67 2.30 -14.89
CA GLY A 248 5.51 3.63 -15.48
C GLY A 248 4.32 4.42 -14.93
N SER A 249 3.72 3.98 -13.82
CA SER A 249 2.75 4.73 -13.02
C SER A 249 3.23 4.83 -11.58
N PRO A 250 2.85 5.84 -10.80
CA PRO A 250 3.19 5.88 -9.38
C PRO A 250 2.20 5.04 -8.55
N ALA A 251 2.57 4.76 -7.31
CA ALA A 251 1.69 4.15 -6.31
C ALA A 251 1.98 4.75 -4.92
N ARG A 252 0.95 4.86 -4.09
CA ARG A 252 1.10 5.25 -2.69
C ARG A 252 1.52 4.05 -1.86
N ILE A 253 2.50 4.28 -0.97
CA ILE A 253 2.91 3.35 0.06
C ILE A 253 2.62 4.01 1.40
N VAL A 254 1.85 3.33 2.24
CA VAL A 254 1.80 3.60 3.68
C VAL A 254 2.57 2.50 4.38
N ALA A 255 3.67 2.86 5.06
CA ALA A 255 4.57 1.93 5.74
C ALA A 255 4.56 2.20 7.26
N PRO A 256 5.00 1.23 8.09
CA PRO A 256 5.16 1.43 9.53
C PRO A 256 6.08 2.61 9.89
N ASP A 257 6.13 2.94 11.18
CA ASP A 257 7.14 3.88 11.68
C ASP A 257 8.56 3.34 11.39
N PRO A 258 9.45 4.14 10.79
CA PRO A 258 10.74 3.67 10.30
C PRO A 258 11.63 3.16 11.43
N ARG A 259 11.51 3.69 12.64
CA ARG A 259 12.33 3.26 13.79
C ARG A 259 11.97 1.84 14.21
N TRP A 260 10.67 1.60 14.36
CA TRP A 260 10.11 0.31 14.71
C TRP A 260 10.35 -0.73 13.62
N PHE A 261 10.13 -0.37 12.35
CA PHE A 261 10.39 -1.24 11.21
C PHE A 261 11.86 -1.64 11.12
N ALA A 262 12.78 -0.71 11.33
CA ALA A 262 14.20 -0.96 11.26
C ALA A 262 14.68 -1.93 12.35
N LEU A 263 14.22 -1.76 13.59
CA LEU A 263 14.51 -2.67 14.69
C LEU A 263 13.91 -4.06 14.45
N HIS A 264 12.68 -4.14 13.94
CA HIS A 264 12.06 -5.40 13.54
C HIS A 264 12.88 -6.12 12.44
N LYS A 265 13.43 -5.38 11.47
CA LYS A 265 14.34 -5.94 10.44
C LYS A 265 15.64 -6.48 11.03
N LEU A 266 16.27 -5.76 11.96
CA LEU A 266 17.45 -6.24 12.68
C LEU A 266 17.13 -7.52 13.47
N TRP A 267 15.99 -7.54 14.15
CA TRP A 267 15.50 -8.72 14.86
C TRP A 267 15.29 -9.92 13.93
N LEU A 268 14.64 -9.73 12.79
CA LEU A 268 14.41 -10.78 11.78
C LEU A 268 15.72 -11.37 11.26
N GLY A 269 16.71 -10.52 10.96
CA GLY A 269 18.02 -10.95 10.48
C GLY A 269 18.77 -11.84 11.47
N ALA A 270 18.55 -11.63 12.77
CA ALA A 270 19.16 -12.41 13.84
C ALA A 270 18.46 -13.75 14.13
N GLN A 271 17.23 -13.99 13.65
CA GLN A 271 16.52 -15.24 13.97
C GLN A 271 17.17 -16.48 13.34
N ALA A 272 17.35 -17.54 14.12
CA ALA A 272 17.98 -18.78 13.66
C ALA A 272 17.18 -19.49 12.55
N LYS A 273 15.85 -19.38 12.59
CA LYS A 273 14.92 -19.97 11.60
C LYS A 273 14.79 -19.14 10.32
N ARG A 274 15.34 -17.91 10.29
CA ARG A 274 15.24 -17.04 9.11
C ARG A 274 16.05 -17.64 7.96
N ASN A 275 15.49 -17.58 6.75
CA ASN A 275 16.19 -18.02 5.54
C ASN A 275 17.58 -17.35 5.47
N PRO A 276 18.69 -18.13 5.41
CA PRO A 276 20.04 -17.58 5.37
C PRO A 276 20.28 -16.52 4.29
N LEU A 277 19.61 -16.64 3.13
CA LEU A 277 19.69 -15.68 2.03
C LEU A 277 18.96 -14.36 2.33
N LYS A 278 17.95 -14.38 3.22
CA LYS A 278 17.21 -13.17 3.65
C LYS A 278 17.87 -12.50 4.87
N ARG A 279 18.61 -13.23 5.71
CA ARG A 279 19.21 -12.70 6.97
C ARG A 279 20.08 -11.46 6.75
N ARG A 280 21.07 -11.56 5.86
CA ARG A 280 21.97 -10.43 5.55
C ARG A 280 21.19 -9.24 5.00
N LYS A 281 20.21 -9.50 4.12
CA LYS A 281 19.36 -8.44 3.54
C LYS A 281 18.59 -7.70 4.63
N ASP A 282 17.95 -8.42 5.54
CA ASP A 282 17.18 -7.82 6.65
C ASP A 282 18.09 -7.00 7.58
N THR A 283 19.27 -7.52 7.95
CA THR A 283 20.23 -6.79 8.80
C THR A 283 20.73 -5.51 8.13
N VAL A 284 21.10 -5.56 6.84
CA VAL A 284 21.59 -4.39 6.10
C VAL A 284 20.49 -3.34 5.95
N GLN A 285 19.27 -3.74 5.59
CA GLN A 285 18.13 -2.82 5.47
C GLN A 285 17.79 -2.16 6.81
N GLY A 286 17.73 -2.95 7.90
CA GLY A 286 17.42 -2.44 9.24
C GLY A 286 18.45 -1.43 9.73
N ALA A 287 19.74 -1.78 9.66
CA ALA A 287 20.81 -0.86 10.06
C ALA A 287 20.80 0.42 9.21
N ALA A 288 20.64 0.29 7.89
CA ALA A 288 20.61 1.43 7.00
C ALA A 288 19.43 2.37 7.26
N LEU A 289 18.27 1.83 7.61
CA LEU A 289 17.10 2.64 7.93
C LEU A 289 17.26 3.39 9.25
N LEU A 290 17.81 2.76 10.31
CA LEU A 290 18.10 3.48 11.57
C LEU A 290 19.13 4.60 11.34
N GLU A 291 20.17 4.33 10.57
CA GLU A 291 21.15 5.35 10.17
C GLU A 291 20.48 6.50 9.41
N ALA A 292 19.60 6.21 8.45
CA ALA A 292 18.87 7.23 7.69
C ALA A 292 17.92 8.05 8.58
N VAL A 293 17.26 7.42 9.55
CA VAL A 293 16.43 8.12 10.53
C VAL A 293 17.29 9.12 11.33
N ALA A 294 18.43 8.66 11.83
CA ALA A 294 19.35 9.49 12.62
C ALA A 294 19.98 10.64 11.80
N GLU A 295 20.25 10.43 10.51
CA GLU A 295 20.92 11.41 9.64
C GLU A 295 19.95 12.39 8.96
N ALA A 296 18.75 11.92 8.57
CA ALA A 296 17.90 12.62 7.60
C ALA A 296 16.42 12.73 8.01
N MET A 297 15.98 12.08 9.08
CA MET A 297 14.56 12.14 9.51
C MET A 297 14.40 12.61 10.97
N PRO A 298 14.75 13.87 11.30
CA PRO A 298 14.73 14.37 12.67
C PRO A 298 13.33 14.36 13.32
N HIS A 299 12.27 14.30 12.52
CA HIS A 299 10.88 14.15 12.98
C HIS A 299 10.54 12.76 13.51
N TYR A 300 11.41 11.75 13.33
CA TYR A 300 11.34 10.47 14.04
C TYR A 300 12.44 10.45 15.12
N SER A 301 12.16 11.11 16.24
CA SER A 301 13.12 11.23 17.35
C SER A 301 13.59 9.86 17.85
N LEU A 302 14.90 9.74 18.03
CA LEU A 302 15.60 8.60 18.61
C LEU A 302 15.95 8.81 20.10
N GLY A 303 15.28 9.77 20.74
CA GLY A 303 15.53 10.15 22.13
C GLY A 303 14.95 9.19 23.16
N GLN A 304 15.10 9.56 24.44
CA GLN A 304 14.75 8.75 25.61
C GLN A 304 13.32 8.17 25.57
N GLU A 305 12.33 8.97 25.19
CA GLU A 305 10.93 8.52 25.10
C GLU A 305 10.76 7.33 24.14
N PHE A 306 11.44 7.36 22.98
CA PHE A 306 11.41 6.24 22.05
C PHE A 306 12.08 5.01 22.64
N VAL A 307 13.25 5.17 23.26
CA VAL A 307 14.01 4.06 23.86
C VAL A 307 13.23 3.40 25.00
N GLU A 308 12.58 4.18 25.87
CA GLU A 308 11.76 3.68 26.97
C GLU A 308 10.48 2.97 26.49
N SER A 309 10.04 3.25 25.26
CA SER A 309 8.87 2.59 24.66
C SER A 309 9.19 1.23 24.03
N LEU A 310 10.48 0.88 23.87
CA LEU A 310 10.88 -0.35 23.17
C LEU A 310 10.50 -1.61 23.96
N PRO A 311 9.93 -2.64 23.30
CA PRO A 311 9.83 -3.99 23.83
C PRO A 311 11.22 -4.55 24.13
N ASP A 312 11.32 -5.38 25.17
CA ASP A 312 12.57 -6.01 25.61
C ASP A 312 13.31 -6.73 24.47
N GLU A 313 12.57 -7.35 23.55
CA GLU A 313 13.13 -8.06 22.40
C GLU A 313 13.89 -7.15 21.42
N LEU A 314 13.55 -5.86 21.38
CA LEU A 314 14.13 -4.89 20.47
C LEU A 314 15.28 -4.07 21.09
N VAL A 315 15.32 -3.96 22.42
CA VAL A 315 16.33 -3.16 23.16
C VAL A 315 17.76 -3.52 22.75
N ARG A 316 18.10 -4.81 22.69
CA ARG A 316 19.46 -5.23 22.33
C ARG A 316 19.91 -4.75 20.95
N TYR A 317 18.99 -4.71 19.97
CA TYR A 317 19.30 -4.31 18.60
C TYR A 317 19.49 -2.80 18.50
N TRP A 318 18.71 -2.06 19.28
CA TRP A 318 18.89 -0.63 19.46
C TRP A 318 20.27 -0.33 20.06
N GLU A 319 20.64 -0.99 21.18
CA GLU A 319 21.92 -0.79 21.85
C GLU A 319 23.12 -1.17 20.98
N GLU A 320 23.05 -2.31 20.28
CA GLU A 320 24.09 -2.75 19.36
C GLU A 320 24.30 -1.74 18.21
N TRP A 321 23.20 -1.25 17.61
CA TRP A 321 23.27 -0.23 16.58
C TRP A 321 23.83 1.10 17.11
N ALA A 322 23.30 1.59 18.24
CA ALA A 322 23.72 2.85 18.85
C ALA A 322 25.22 2.82 19.22
N LYS A 323 25.69 1.70 19.78
CA LYS A 323 27.11 1.50 20.09
C LYS A 323 27.99 1.46 18.84
N ALA A 324 27.50 0.87 17.74
CA ALA A 324 28.24 0.82 16.48
C ALA A 324 28.34 2.21 15.81
N ARG A 325 27.38 3.10 16.07
CA ARG A 325 27.35 4.48 15.58
C ARG A 325 28.36 5.39 16.28
N GLY A 326 28.61 5.19 17.57
CA GLY A 326 29.55 5.98 18.38
C GLY A 326 28.84 6.98 19.28
#